data_AF-S8EIF4-F1
#
_entry.id   AF-S8EIF4-F1
#
_cell.length_a   1.000
_cell.length_b   1.000
_cell.length_c   1.000
_cell.angle_alpha   90.00
_cell.angle_beta   90.00
_cell.angle_gamma   90.00
#
_symmetry.space_group_name_H-M   'P 1'
#
loop_
_entity.id
_entity.type
_entity.pdbx_description
1 polymer ?
#
loop_
_entity_poly.entity_id
_entity_poly.type
_entity_poly.pdbx_seq_one_letter_code
_entity_poly.pdbx_strand_id
1 'polypeptide(L)'
;MFVAIVGTRASGKSSVAQYLVEQKAFHLVKLIMVRTRPKPLVFTSPASMLKHVTRNWQADFVTVDLLTAEQLEPFTTRPFFLVVSIDAPLLIRFKSTTVRPTLSSLNHLVKLHVVNSFDSFRALHAHLDRLNLLNPERLRPGWDAYFMQLATLASRRSNCMKRRVGAILVRNNRILSTGYNGTPRGVLNCNEGGCSRCNSASETSDECVCLHAEENALLEAGRERVGDGAVLYCNTCPCLKCTIKIIQTGVREVVYNLSYKMDDSSAALFHEAGVILRRHAPLA
;
A
#
# COMPACT_ATOMS: atom_id res chain seq x y z
N MET A 1 -16.35 1.80 -10.40
CA MET A 1 -15.88 1.46 -9.03
C MET A 1 -17.08 1.17 -8.15
N PHE A 2 -17.03 0.15 -7.29
CA PHE A 2 -18.09 -0.08 -6.31
C PHE A 2 -17.55 0.14 -4.89
N VAL A 3 -18.11 1.11 -4.17
CA VAL A 3 -17.69 1.48 -2.81
C VAL A 3 -18.72 1.01 -1.79
N ALA A 4 -18.32 0.17 -0.84
CA ALA A 4 -19.08 -0.08 0.38
C ALA A 4 -18.54 0.77 1.52
N ILE A 5 -19.40 1.58 2.12
CA ILE A 5 -19.04 2.46 3.24
C ILE A 5 -19.57 1.84 4.53
N VAL A 6 -18.66 1.33 5.34
CA VAL A 6 -18.91 0.83 6.69
C VAL A 6 -18.54 1.91 7.71
N GLY A 7 -19.05 1.80 8.93
CA GLY A 7 -18.69 2.80 9.94
C GLY A 7 -19.53 2.77 11.19
N THR A 8 -19.00 3.36 12.27
CA THR A 8 -19.67 3.41 13.56
C THR A 8 -20.97 4.23 13.51
N ARG A 9 -21.72 4.21 14.62
CA ARG A 9 -22.83 5.16 14.80
C ARG A 9 -22.27 6.58 14.80
N ALA A 10 -23.04 7.52 14.24
CA ALA A 10 -22.69 8.93 14.13
C ALA A 10 -21.38 9.25 13.37
N SER A 11 -20.84 8.32 12.57
CA SER A 11 -19.60 8.57 11.82
C SER A 11 -19.77 9.42 10.57
N GLY A 12 -21.00 9.65 10.10
CA GLY A 12 -21.27 10.39 8.86
C GLY A 12 -21.19 9.54 7.58
N LYS A 13 -21.15 8.20 7.67
CA LYS A 13 -21.10 7.31 6.48
C LYS A 13 -22.19 7.58 5.42
N SER A 14 -23.42 7.89 5.85
CA SER A 14 -24.50 8.22 4.92
C SER A 14 -24.25 9.54 4.19
N SER A 15 -23.66 10.51 4.88
CA SER A 15 -23.25 11.79 4.30
C SER A 15 -22.11 11.61 3.30
N VAL A 16 -21.15 10.71 3.58
CA VAL A 16 -20.10 10.36 2.60
C VAL A 16 -20.69 9.67 1.37
N ALA A 17 -21.65 8.76 1.54
CA ALA A 17 -22.35 8.14 0.42
C ALA A 17 -23.09 9.19 -0.42
N GLN A 18 -23.79 10.12 0.22
CA GLN A 18 -24.48 11.23 -0.43
C GLN A 18 -23.51 12.14 -1.19
N TYR A 19 -22.36 12.47 -0.59
CA TYR A 19 -21.29 13.20 -1.28
C TYR A 19 -20.82 12.50 -2.55
N LEU A 20 -20.61 11.18 -2.53
CA LEU A 20 -20.23 10.43 -3.73
C LEU A 20 -21.33 10.48 -4.81
N VAL A 21 -22.60 10.42 -4.41
CA VAL A 21 -23.74 10.51 -5.34
C VAL A 21 -23.82 11.90 -5.97
N GLU A 22 -23.82 12.94 -5.14
CA GLU A 22 -24.08 14.32 -5.57
C GLU A 22 -22.87 14.96 -6.27
N GLN A 23 -21.66 14.70 -5.78
CA GLN A 23 -20.45 15.40 -6.23
C GLN A 23 -19.56 14.55 -7.12
N LYS A 24 -19.73 13.21 -7.12
CA LYS A 24 -18.87 12.27 -7.87
C LYS A 24 -19.65 11.35 -8.81
N ALA A 25 -20.94 11.60 -9.02
CA ALA A 25 -21.82 10.86 -9.95
C ALA A 25 -21.95 9.35 -9.65
N PHE A 26 -21.85 8.95 -8.38
CA PHE A 26 -22.08 7.57 -7.97
C PHE A 26 -23.57 7.22 -7.94
N HIS A 27 -23.90 5.98 -8.27
CA HIS A 27 -25.24 5.42 -8.15
C HIS A 27 -25.41 4.73 -6.79
N LEU A 28 -26.33 5.22 -5.96
CA LEU A 28 -26.64 4.60 -4.68
C LEU A 28 -27.40 3.28 -4.87
N VAL A 29 -26.82 2.17 -4.43
CA VAL A 29 -27.48 0.86 -4.40
C VAL A 29 -27.90 0.51 -2.97
N LYS A 30 -29.14 0.04 -2.81
CA LYS A 30 -29.74 -0.26 -1.50
C LYS A 30 -30.12 -1.72 -1.33
N LEU A 31 -30.05 -2.22 -0.09
CA LEU A 31 -30.66 -3.47 0.32
C LEU A 31 -31.95 -3.20 1.11
N ILE A 32 -33.02 -3.89 0.74
CA ILE A 32 -34.27 -3.88 1.48
C ILE A 32 -34.62 -5.29 1.96
N MET A 33 -35.15 -5.40 3.18
CA MET A 33 -35.59 -6.68 3.73
C MET A 33 -37.02 -7.06 3.28
N VAL A 34 -37.80 -6.10 2.77
CA VAL A 34 -39.21 -6.30 2.38
C VAL A 34 -39.34 -6.27 0.86
N ARG A 35 -40.10 -7.22 0.30
CA ARG A 35 -40.46 -7.22 -1.13
C ARG A 35 -41.40 -6.05 -1.42
N THR A 36 -40.81 -4.91 -1.83
CA THR A 36 -41.56 -3.78 -2.40
C THR A 36 -41.51 -3.84 -3.92
N ARG A 37 -42.29 -3.00 -4.61
CA ARG A 37 -42.22 -2.89 -6.07
C ARG A 37 -40.75 -2.68 -6.49
N PRO A 38 -40.25 -3.41 -7.51
CA PRO A 38 -38.86 -3.32 -7.92
C PRO A 38 -38.55 -1.88 -8.32
N LYS A 39 -37.64 -1.25 -7.57
CA LYS A 39 -37.08 0.05 -7.89
C LYS A 39 -35.70 -0.15 -8.50
N PRO A 40 -35.28 0.66 -9.48
CA PRO A 40 -33.91 0.64 -9.97
C PRO A 40 -32.93 0.73 -8.80
N LEU A 41 -31.88 -0.09 -8.82
CA LEU A 41 -30.79 -0.09 -7.81
C LEU A 41 -31.20 -0.48 -6.38
N VAL A 42 -32.37 -1.09 -6.20
CA VAL A 42 -32.81 -1.63 -4.91
C VAL A 42 -32.88 -3.16 -4.98
N PHE A 43 -32.25 -3.83 -4.04
CA PHE A 43 -32.03 -5.27 -4.06
C PHE A 43 -32.57 -5.94 -2.79
N THR A 44 -33.07 -7.17 -2.92
CA THR A 44 -33.60 -7.95 -1.78
C THR A 44 -32.55 -8.83 -1.11
N SER A 45 -31.36 -8.96 -1.71
CA SER A 45 -30.26 -9.73 -1.15
C SER A 45 -28.89 -9.23 -1.65
N PRO A 46 -27.82 -9.37 -0.85
CA PRO A 46 -26.45 -9.07 -1.28
C PRO A 46 -26.05 -9.79 -2.57
N ALA A 47 -26.50 -11.04 -2.76
CA ALA A 47 -26.21 -11.81 -3.97
C ALA A 47 -26.82 -11.17 -5.24
N SER A 48 -28.06 -10.68 -5.16
CA SER A 48 -28.71 -10.00 -6.29
C SER A 48 -28.04 -8.66 -6.61
N MET A 49 -27.59 -7.93 -5.58
CA MET A 49 -26.79 -6.72 -5.73
C MET A 49 -25.44 -7.03 -6.40
N LEU A 50 -24.71 -8.04 -5.92
CA LEU A 50 -23.42 -8.46 -6.48
C LEU A 50 -23.54 -8.80 -7.97
N LYS A 51 -24.59 -9.55 -8.35
CA LYS A 51 -24.86 -9.90 -9.74
C LYS A 51 -25.08 -8.66 -10.60
N HIS A 52 -25.81 -7.66 -10.10
CA HIS A 52 -26.05 -6.42 -10.82
C HIS A 52 -24.79 -5.58 -10.97
N VAL A 53 -24.07 -5.28 -9.88
CA VAL A 53 -22.87 -4.43 -9.94
C VAL A 53 -21.76 -5.09 -10.75
N THR A 54 -21.67 -6.43 -10.75
CA THR A 54 -20.70 -7.15 -11.60
C THR A 54 -21.03 -7.04 -13.08
N ARG A 55 -22.32 -7.12 -13.46
CA ARG A 55 -22.73 -6.93 -14.86
C ARG A 55 -22.50 -5.50 -15.36
N ASN A 56 -22.58 -4.54 -14.45
CA ASN A 56 -22.47 -3.10 -14.74
C ASN A 56 -21.17 -2.52 -14.17
N TRP A 57 -20.08 -3.30 -14.10
CA TRP A 57 -18.85 -2.95 -13.36
C TRP A 57 -18.17 -1.64 -13.80
N GLN A 58 -18.47 -1.17 -15.02
CA GLN A 58 -17.98 0.10 -15.56
C GLN A 58 -18.67 1.33 -14.92
N ALA A 59 -19.85 1.15 -14.33
CA ALA A 59 -20.53 2.21 -13.61
C ALA A 59 -19.97 2.35 -12.18
N ASP A 60 -20.15 3.54 -11.61
CA ASP A 60 -19.80 3.86 -10.23
C ASP A 60 -20.99 3.65 -9.31
N PHE A 61 -20.82 2.82 -8.29
CA PHE A 61 -21.84 2.45 -7.31
C PHE A 61 -21.35 2.71 -5.89
N VAL A 62 -22.27 3.08 -4.99
CA VAL A 62 -22.00 3.21 -3.55
C VAL A 62 -23.09 2.53 -2.74
N THR A 63 -22.73 1.91 -1.62
CA THR A 63 -23.70 1.38 -0.64
C THR A 63 -23.26 1.61 0.80
N VAL A 64 -24.23 1.70 1.70
CA VAL A 64 -24.04 1.73 3.17
C VAL A 64 -24.73 0.54 3.86
N ASP A 65 -25.26 -0.40 3.08
CA ASP A 65 -26.16 -1.45 3.57
C ASP A 65 -25.48 -2.81 3.78
N LEU A 66 -24.21 -2.96 3.37
CA LEU A 66 -23.38 -4.14 3.63
C LEU A 66 -22.67 -3.95 4.98
N LEU A 67 -23.15 -4.65 6.01
CA LEU A 67 -22.79 -4.39 7.41
C LEU A 67 -21.95 -5.50 8.07
N THR A 68 -21.87 -6.68 7.46
CA THR A 68 -21.15 -7.85 8.02
C THR A 68 -20.05 -8.34 7.07
N ALA A 69 -19.09 -9.10 7.61
CA ALA A 69 -18.00 -9.70 6.83
C ALA A 69 -18.58 -10.65 5.76
N GLU A 70 -19.52 -11.52 6.15
CA GLU A 70 -20.22 -12.45 5.25
C GLU A 70 -20.88 -11.76 4.05
N GLN A 71 -21.40 -10.55 4.26
CA GLN A 71 -22.00 -9.77 3.17
C GLN A 71 -20.95 -9.14 2.24
N LEU A 72 -19.78 -8.78 2.76
CA LEU A 72 -18.73 -8.06 2.03
C LEU A 72 -17.76 -8.99 1.30
N GLU A 73 -17.41 -10.13 1.88
CA GLU A 73 -16.43 -11.09 1.35
C GLU A 73 -16.68 -11.51 -0.11
N PRO A 74 -17.92 -11.80 -0.56
CA PRO A 74 -18.16 -12.12 -1.96
C PRO A 74 -17.76 -11.00 -2.92
N PHE A 75 -17.86 -9.74 -2.46
CA PHE A 75 -17.52 -8.55 -3.25
C PHE A 75 -16.01 -8.26 -3.24
N THR A 76 -15.27 -8.59 -2.18
CA THR A 76 -13.82 -8.30 -2.08
C THR A 76 -12.98 -9.06 -3.10
N THR A 77 -13.51 -10.16 -3.64
CA THR A 77 -12.92 -10.88 -4.78
C THR A 77 -12.97 -10.11 -6.09
N ARG A 78 -13.71 -9.00 -6.17
CA ARG A 78 -13.88 -8.20 -7.40
C ARG A 78 -12.86 -7.06 -7.43
N PRO A 79 -12.13 -6.88 -8.55
CA PRO A 79 -11.06 -5.88 -8.66
C PRO A 79 -11.57 -4.43 -8.66
N PHE A 80 -12.89 -4.22 -8.76
CA PHE A 80 -13.51 -2.90 -8.74
C PHE A 80 -14.14 -2.55 -7.38
N PHE A 81 -14.05 -3.43 -6.37
CA PHE A 81 -14.69 -3.24 -5.06
C PHE A 81 -13.74 -2.65 -4.00
N LEU A 82 -14.21 -1.59 -3.35
CA LEU A 82 -13.50 -0.85 -2.30
C LEU A 82 -14.37 -0.81 -1.03
N VAL A 83 -13.81 -1.25 0.10
CA VAL A 83 -14.45 -1.06 1.41
C VAL A 83 -13.78 0.10 2.13
N VAL A 84 -14.57 1.11 2.49
CA VAL A 84 -14.12 2.30 3.21
C VAL A 84 -14.78 2.30 4.59
N SER A 85 -13.98 2.38 5.65
CA SER A 85 -14.49 2.60 7.01
C SER A 85 -14.49 4.09 7.32
N ILE A 86 -15.64 4.61 7.75
CA ILE A 86 -15.77 5.94 8.34
C ILE A 86 -16.04 5.78 9.83
N ASP A 87 -15.10 6.23 10.65
CA ASP A 87 -15.12 6.13 12.10
C ASP A 87 -15.48 7.47 12.74
N ALA A 88 -16.32 7.44 13.77
CA ALA A 88 -16.50 8.61 14.64
C ALA A 88 -15.26 8.84 15.53
N PRO A 89 -15.07 10.06 16.08
CA PRO A 89 -13.97 10.35 16.99
C PRO A 89 -13.94 9.38 18.18
N LEU A 90 -12.73 9.10 18.69
CA LEU A 90 -12.51 8.11 19.75
C LEU A 90 -13.43 8.34 20.97
N LEU A 91 -13.57 9.59 21.43
CA LEU A 91 -14.42 9.91 22.58
C LEU A 91 -15.91 9.67 22.32
N ILE A 92 -16.38 9.84 21.07
CA ILE A 92 -17.76 9.53 20.68
C ILE A 92 -17.97 8.02 20.66
N ARG A 93 -16.99 7.26 20.13
CA ARG A 93 -17.02 5.79 20.12
C ARG A 93 -17.00 5.21 21.53
N PHE A 94 -16.17 5.76 22.43
CA PHE A 94 -16.08 5.35 23.82
C PHE A 94 -17.39 5.59 24.60
N LYS A 95 -18.04 6.73 24.36
CA LYS A 95 -19.33 7.09 25.00
C LYS A 95 -20.53 6.30 24.46
N SER A 96 -20.39 5.60 23.34
CA SER A 96 -21.47 4.83 22.74
C SER A 96 -21.60 3.46 23.41
N THR A 97 -22.64 3.27 24.23
CA THR A 97 -22.96 2.03 24.96
C THR A 97 -23.44 0.86 24.08
N THR A 98 -23.80 1.09 22.81
CA THR A 98 -24.27 0.01 21.92
C THR A 98 -23.12 -0.65 21.18
N VAL A 99 -22.82 -1.90 21.54
CA VAL A 99 -21.96 -2.84 20.81
C VAL A 99 -22.67 -3.26 19.51
N ARG A 100 -22.53 -2.49 18.43
CA ARG A 100 -22.66 -3.08 17.08
C ARG A 100 -21.47 -4.01 16.85
N PRO A 101 -21.57 -5.03 15.96
CA PRO A 101 -20.42 -5.85 15.61
C PRO A 101 -19.25 -4.91 15.36
N THR A 102 -18.22 -5.10 16.17
CA THR A 102 -17.07 -4.23 16.20
C THR A 102 -16.52 -4.16 14.79
N LEU A 103 -16.25 -2.95 14.28
CA LEU A 103 -15.55 -2.78 13.00
C LEU A 103 -14.25 -3.60 12.94
N SER A 104 -13.74 -4.03 14.10
CA SER A 104 -12.66 -5.02 14.22
C SER A 104 -12.86 -6.27 13.36
N SER A 105 -14.08 -6.81 13.24
CA SER A 105 -14.32 -7.98 12.39
C SER A 105 -14.18 -7.67 10.90
N LEU A 106 -14.34 -6.40 10.51
CA LEU A 106 -14.25 -5.92 9.14
C LEU A 106 -12.86 -5.37 8.78
N ASN A 107 -11.98 -5.13 9.76
CA ASN A 107 -10.69 -4.45 9.55
C ASN A 107 -9.85 -5.07 8.42
N HIS A 108 -9.87 -6.40 8.27
CA HIS A 108 -9.11 -7.09 7.22
C HIS A 108 -9.69 -6.91 5.80
N LEU A 109 -10.96 -6.50 5.69
CA LEU A 109 -11.63 -6.20 4.43
C LEU A 109 -11.56 -4.71 4.06
N VAL A 110 -11.36 -3.84 5.06
CA VAL A 110 -11.29 -2.39 4.88
C VAL A 110 -9.97 -2.01 4.21
N LYS A 111 -10.07 -1.29 3.08
CA LYS A 111 -8.91 -0.79 2.33
C LYS A 111 -8.54 0.65 2.69
N LEU A 112 -9.49 1.40 3.26
CA LEU A 112 -9.30 2.79 3.65
C LEU A 112 -10.05 3.10 4.95
N HIS A 113 -9.34 3.62 5.95
CA HIS A 113 -9.91 4.08 7.21
C HIS A 113 -9.90 5.61 7.24
N VAL A 114 -11.07 6.22 7.44
CA VAL A 114 -11.23 7.67 7.61
C VAL A 114 -11.82 7.92 8.99
N VAL A 115 -11.08 8.62 9.83
CA VAL A 115 -11.60 9.11 11.11
C VAL A 115 -12.24 10.47 10.88
N ASN A 116 -13.57 10.52 10.99
CA ASN A 116 -14.31 11.76 10.83
C ASN A 116 -14.33 12.55 12.14
N SER A 117 -13.37 13.45 12.29
CA SER A 117 -13.28 14.41 13.42
C SER A 117 -13.58 15.84 13.00
N PHE A 118 -14.30 16.03 11.89
CA PHE A 118 -14.59 17.36 11.35
C PHE A 118 -15.91 17.90 11.87
N ASP A 119 -15.94 19.20 12.17
CA ASP A 119 -17.14 19.88 12.68
C ASP A 119 -18.13 20.30 11.58
N SER A 120 -17.80 20.05 10.30
CA SER A 120 -18.69 20.35 9.18
C SER A 120 -18.53 19.37 8.01
N PHE A 121 -19.61 19.15 7.25
CA PHE A 121 -19.57 18.34 6.02
C PHE A 121 -18.61 18.91 4.98
N ARG A 122 -18.50 20.24 4.85
CA ARG A 122 -17.56 20.88 3.92
C ARG A 122 -16.11 20.51 4.24
N ALA A 123 -15.73 20.53 5.52
CA ALA A 123 -14.38 20.16 5.94
C ALA A 123 -14.09 18.67 5.68
N LEU A 124 -15.08 17.80 5.97
CA LEU A 124 -14.99 16.38 5.65
C LEU A 124 -14.83 16.15 4.13
N HIS A 125 -15.65 16.78 3.30
CA HIS A 125 -15.58 16.63 1.84
C HIS A 125 -14.23 17.10 1.29
N ALA A 126 -13.73 18.25 1.75
CA ALA A 126 -12.40 18.74 1.37
C ALA A 126 -11.28 17.78 1.79
N HIS A 127 -11.43 17.10 2.93
CA HIS A 127 -10.51 16.05 3.34
C HIS A 127 -10.59 14.83 2.41
N LEU A 128 -11.79 14.37 2.04
CA LEU A 128 -11.98 13.25 1.11
C LEU A 128 -11.41 13.54 -0.28
N ASP A 129 -11.53 14.79 -0.76
CA ASP A 129 -10.91 15.26 -2.00
C ASP A 129 -9.37 15.21 -1.91
N ARG A 130 -8.78 15.74 -0.83
CA ARG A 130 -7.32 15.67 -0.61
C ARG A 130 -6.81 14.25 -0.46
N LEU A 131 -7.58 13.38 0.19
CA LEU A 131 -7.26 11.96 0.34
C LEU A 131 -7.31 11.23 -1.00
N ASN A 132 -7.97 11.82 -2.01
CA ASN A 132 -8.20 11.20 -3.31
C ASN A 132 -8.80 9.79 -3.14
N LEU A 133 -9.95 9.72 -2.46
CA LEU A 133 -10.64 8.46 -2.13
C LEU A 133 -10.86 7.57 -3.36
N LEU A 134 -11.06 8.19 -4.52
CA LEU A 134 -11.36 7.51 -5.79
C LEU A 134 -10.11 7.12 -6.60
N ASN A 135 -8.91 7.24 -6.02
CA ASN A 135 -7.69 6.85 -6.72
C ASN A 135 -7.75 5.35 -7.12
N PRO A 136 -7.62 5.00 -8.42
CA PRO A 136 -7.71 3.62 -8.89
C PRO A 136 -6.62 2.71 -8.31
N GLU A 137 -5.48 3.25 -7.88
CA GLU A 137 -4.42 2.45 -7.24
C GLU A 137 -4.85 1.84 -5.90
N ARG A 138 -5.91 2.37 -5.26
CA ARG A 138 -6.53 1.76 -4.05
C ARG A 138 -7.22 0.44 -4.37
N LEU A 139 -7.62 0.22 -5.62
CA LEU A 139 -8.22 -1.02 -6.10
C LEU A 139 -7.18 -1.96 -6.69
N ARG A 140 -6.31 -1.41 -7.54
CA ARG A 140 -5.27 -2.13 -8.25
C ARG A 140 -4.00 -1.29 -8.26
N PRO A 141 -2.98 -1.62 -7.45
CA PRO A 141 -1.75 -0.84 -7.41
C PRO A 141 -1.10 -0.81 -8.80
N GLY A 142 -0.54 0.35 -9.17
CA GLY A 142 0.36 0.45 -10.30
C GLY A 142 1.64 -0.37 -10.08
N TRP A 143 2.45 -0.52 -11.13
CA TRP A 143 3.67 -1.32 -11.06
C TRP A 143 4.65 -0.84 -9.99
N ASP A 144 4.87 0.47 -9.89
CA ASP A 144 5.77 1.02 -8.87
C ASP A 144 5.26 0.74 -7.45
N ALA A 145 3.97 0.97 -7.20
CA ALA A 145 3.36 0.70 -5.90
C ALA A 145 3.44 -0.79 -5.56
N TYR A 146 3.21 -1.67 -6.53
CA TYR A 146 3.33 -3.13 -6.36
C TYR A 146 4.76 -3.55 -6.02
N PHE A 147 5.76 -3.15 -6.81
CA PHE A 147 7.15 -3.53 -6.57
C PHE A 147 7.73 -2.88 -5.32
N MET A 148 7.31 -1.66 -4.97
CA MET A 148 7.72 -1.01 -3.71
C MET A 148 7.12 -1.70 -2.47
N GLN A 149 5.86 -2.16 -2.56
CA GLN A 149 5.27 -3.00 -1.51
C GLN A 149 6.04 -4.32 -1.35
N LEU A 150 6.44 -4.96 -2.45
CA LEU A 150 7.27 -6.15 -2.40
C LEU A 150 8.66 -5.90 -1.81
N ALA A 151 9.30 -4.78 -2.13
CA ALA A 151 10.57 -4.37 -1.52
C ALA A 151 10.42 -4.16 -0.01
N THR A 152 9.30 -3.55 0.41
CA THR A 152 8.97 -3.36 1.83
C THR A 152 8.64 -4.68 2.53
N LEU A 153 8.03 -5.64 1.83
CA LEU A 153 7.78 -6.98 2.36
C LEU A 153 9.09 -7.76 2.51
N ALA A 154 9.97 -7.71 1.51
CA ALA A 154 11.29 -8.34 1.53
C ALA A 154 12.14 -7.82 2.69
N SER A 155 12.09 -6.50 2.97
CA SER A 155 12.85 -5.89 4.08
C SER A 155 12.47 -6.46 5.45
N ARG A 156 11.28 -7.05 5.62
CA ARG A 156 10.88 -7.72 6.87
C ARG A 156 11.73 -8.95 7.19
N ARG A 157 12.44 -9.52 6.21
CA ARG A 157 13.41 -10.60 6.41
C ARG A 157 14.81 -10.11 6.78
N SER A 158 15.07 -8.80 6.76
CA SER A 158 16.35 -8.23 7.19
C SER A 158 16.68 -8.65 8.61
N ASN A 159 17.90 -9.14 8.80
CA ASN A 159 18.45 -9.47 10.10
C ASN A 159 19.35 -8.35 10.67
N CYS A 160 19.59 -7.28 9.92
CA CYS A 160 20.44 -6.17 10.35
C CYS A 160 19.81 -5.37 11.52
N MET A 161 20.63 -5.08 12.53
CA MET A 161 20.23 -4.33 13.73
C MET A 161 20.05 -2.83 13.49
N LYS A 162 20.65 -2.27 12.44
CA LYS A 162 20.59 -0.82 12.19
C LYS A 162 19.34 -0.41 11.42
N ARG A 163 18.99 -1.14 10.35
CA ARG A 163 17.84 -0.83 9.47
C ARG A 163 17.31 -2.06 8.76
N ARG A 164 16.05 -1.99 8.32
CA ARG A 164 15.40 -2.99 7.47
C ARG A 164 15.25 -2.44 6.05
N VAL A 165 16.13 -2.88 5.17
CA VAL A 165 16.18 -2.50 3.76
C VAL A 165 15.80 -3.71 2.91
N GLY A 166 15.02 -3.47 1.87
CA GLY A 166 14.61 -4.50 0.91
C GLY A 166 14.64 -3.93 -0.50
N ALA A 167 15.04 -4.77 -1.44
CA ALA A 167 15.18 -4.41 -2.85
C ALA A 167 14.58 -5.50 -3.75
N ILE A 168 13.97 -5.08 -4.86
CA ILE A 168 13.43 -5.95 -5.90
C ILE A 168 14.03 -5.50 -7.23
N LEU A 169 14.66 -6.43 -7.94
CA LEU A 169 15.13 -6.18 -9.30
C LEU A 169 14.11 -6.71 -10.29
N VAL A 170 13.70 -5.87 -11.24
CA VAL A 170 12.62 -6.14 -12.18
C VAL A 170 13.10 -5.90 -13.60
N ARG A 171 12.60 -6.70 -14.55
CA ARG A 171 12.69 -6.39 -15.99
C ARG A 171 11.38 -6.81 -16.66
N ASN A 172 10.85 -5.98 -17.54
CA ASN A 172 9.58 -6.25 -18.24
C ASN A 172 8.43 -6.60 -17.28
N ASN A 173 8.34 -5.89 -16.15
CA ASN A 173 7.39 -6.15 -15.06
C ASN A 173 7.45 -7.57 -14.48
N ARG A 174 8.59 -8.26 -14.61
CA ARG A 174 8.88 -9.56 -13.98
C ARG A 174 10.01 -9.43 -13.00
N ILE A 175 9.84 -10.01 -11.82
CA ILE A 175 10.86 -10.03 -10.78
C ILE A 175 12.00 -10.94 -11.24
N LEU A 176 13.21 -10.40 -11.28
CA LEU A 176 14.44 -11.15 -11.55
C LEU A 176 15.02 -11.71 -10.24
N SER A 177 15.07 -10.88 -9.20
CA SER A 177 15.60 -11.24 -7.90
C SER A 177 15.02 -10.37 -6.79
N THR A 178 15.22 -10.80 -5.55
CA THR A 178 14.83 -10.09 -4.33
C THR A 178 16.01 -10.08 -3.38
N GLY A 179 16.20 -8.97 -2.68
CA GLY A 179 17.26 -8.80 -1.68
C GLY A 179 16.74 -8.12 -0.42
N TYR A 180 17.37 -8.43 0.70
CA TYR A 180 17.25 -7.71 1.97
C TYR A 180 18.63 -7.62 2.60
N ASN A 181 18.85 -6.65 3.49
CA ASN A 181 20.16 -6.46 4.10
C ASN A 181 20.39 -7.43 5.29
N GLY A 182 21.63 -7.87 5.45
CA GLY A 182 22.00 -8.80 6.50
C GLY A 182 23.41 -9.36 6.37
N THR A 183 23.83 -10.17 7.33
CA THR A 183 25.11 -10.88 7.28
C THR A 183 25.15 -11.91 6.13
N PRO A 184 26.34 -12.32 5.65
CA PRO A 184 26.49 -13.31 4.59
C PRO A 184 25.85 -14.67 4.90
N ARG A 185 25.69 -15.50 3.85
CA ARG A 185 25.19 -16.88 4.02
C ARG A 185 26.17 -17.71 4.84
N GLY A 186 25.64 -18.52 5.76
CA GLY A 186 26.45 -19.44 6.58
C GLY A 186 27.15 -18.80 7.79
N VAL A 187 26.92 -17.52 8.07
CA VAL A 187 27.38 -16.86 9.31
C VAL A 187 26.20 -16.51 10.21
N LEU A 188 26.47 -16.23 11.48
CA LEU A 188 25.45 -15.77 12.43
C LEU A 188 24.72 -14.53 11.90
N ASN A 189 23.42 -14.44 12.17
CA ASN A 189 22.66 -13.27 11.76
C ASN A 189 23.13 -12.02 12.51
N CYS A 190 22.98 -10.84 11.91
CA CYS A 190 23.37 -9.60 12.60
C CYS A 190 22.62 -9.41 13.94
N ASN A 191 21.33 -9.76 14.00
CA ASN A 191 20.53 -9.74 15.23
C ASN A 191 20.84 -10.87 16.22
N GLU A 192 21.77 -11.75 15.88
CA GLU A 192 22.31 -12.81 16.75
C GLU A 192 23.78 -12.51 17.13
N GLY A 193 24.24 -11.27 16.88
CA GLY A 193 25.62 -10.86 17.18
C GLY A 193 26.63 -11.08 16.04
N GLY A 194 26.19 -11.52 14.85
CA GLY A 194 27.08 -11.80 13.71
C GLY A 194 27.76 -10.59 13.05
N CYS A 195 27.57 -9.38 13.58
CA CYS A 195 28.23 -8.18 13.08
C CYS A 195 28.55 -7.22 14.25
N SER A 196 29.83 -7.14 14.63
CA SER A 196 30.29 -6.33 15.76
C SER A 196 29.93 -4.85 15.60
N ARG A 197 30.20 -4.25 14.44
CA ARG A 197 29.86 -2.85 14.13
C ARG A 197 28.36 -2.54 14.25
N CYS A 198 27.50 -3.47 13.84
CA CYS A 198 26.06 -3.24 13.92
C CYS A 198 25.55 -3.34 15.36
N ASN A 199 26.17 -4.19 16.19
CA ASN A 199 25.78 -4.45 17.57
C ASN A 199 26.50 -3.57 18.59
N SER A 200 27.56 -2.85 18.19
CA SER A 200 28.23 -1.88 19.05
C SER A 200 27.42 -0.57 19.15
N ALA A 201 27.40 0.00 20.36
CA ALA A 201 26.90 1.35 20.63
C ALA A 201 27.97 2.42 20.31
N SER A 202 29.25 2.04 20.30
CA SER A 202 30.38 2.87 19.93
C SER A 202 30.59 2.90 18.42
N GLU A 203 30.99 4.07 17.90
CA GLU A 203 31.54 4.29 16.55
C GLU A 203 32.95 3.68 16.40
N THR A 204 33.22 2.55 17.05
CA THR A 204 34.49 1.83 16.91
C THR A 204 34.63 1.28 15.49
N SER A 205 35.86 1.32 14.98
CA SER A 205 36.30 1.23 13.58
C SER A 205 36.08 -0.12 12.87
N ASP A 206 35.24 -1.01 13.40
CA ASP A 206 34.99 -2.29 12.76
C ASP A 206 34.20 -2.09 11.46
N GLU A 207 34.62 -2.79 10.40
CA GLU A 207 33.91 -2.76 9.12
C GLU A 207 32.57 -3.52 9.24
N CYS A 208 31.54 -3.02 8.58
CA CYS A 208 30.26 -3.70 8.55
C CYS A 208 30.38 -4.91 7.61
N VAL A 209 30.11 -6.11 8.14
CA VAL A 209 30.07 -7.34 7.31
C VAL A 209 28.72 -7.56 6.65
N CYS A 210 27.70 -6.76 6.96
CA CYS A 210 26.36 -6.91 6.38
C CYS A 210 26.36 -6.45 4.92
N LEU A 211 25.80 -7.28 4.04
CA LEU A 211 25.45 -6.89 2.67
C LEU A 211 24.16 -6.07 2.68
N HIS A 212 24.10 -5.09 1.79
CA HIS A 212 22.92 -4.28 1.53
C HIS A 212 21.89 -5.05 0.70
N ALA A 213 20.65 -4.57 0.69
CA ALA A 213 19.56 -5.25 -0.01
C ALA A 213 19.77 -5.23 -1.53
N GLU A 214 20.25 -4.10 -2.04
CA GLU A 214 20.59 -3.88 -3.44
C GLU A 214 21.69 -4.84 -3.89
N GLU A 215 22.73 -5.01 -3.06
CA GLU A 215 23.83 -5.94 -3.32
C GLU A 215 23.32 -7.38 -3.38
N ASN A 216 22.51 -7.80 -2.41
CA ASN A 216 21.93 -9.13 -2.40
C ASN A 216 21.03 -9.38 -3.62
N ALA A 217 20.23 -8.39 -4.03
CA ALA A 217 19.41 -8.49 -5.23
C ALA A 217 20.26 -8.63 -6.51
N LEU A 218 21.32 -7.82 -6.64
CA LEU A 218 22.22 -7.87 -7.80
C LEU A 218 23.05 -9.16 -7.84
N LEU A 219 23.57 -9.61 -6.69
CA LEU A 219 24.34 -10.86 -6.58
C LEU A 219 23.48 -12.07 -6.93
N GLU A 220 22.25 -12.11 -6.43
CA GLU A 220 21.32 -13.20 -6.75
C GLU A 220 20.98 -13.19 -8.24
N ALA A 221 20.68 -12.03 -8.84
CA ALA A 221 20.41 -11.96 -10.27
C ALA A 221 21.62 -12.36 -11.12
N GLY A 222 22.81 -11.86 -10.79
CA GLY A 222 23.98 -11.94 -11.66
C GLY A 222 23.85 -11.02 -12.88
N ARG A 223 24.99 -10.54 -13.40
CA ARG A 223 25.05 -9.52 -14.46
C ARG A 223 24.27 -9.88 -15.71
N GLU A 224 24.35 -11.14 -16.14
CA GLU A 224 23.69 -11.63 -17.36
C GLU A 224 22.16 -11.53 -17.29
N ARG A 225 21.57 -11.73 -16.10
CA ARG A 225 20.11 -11.72 -15.96
C ARG A 225 19.51 -10.33 -15.82
N VAL A 226 20.29 -9.32 -15.37
CA VAL A 226 19.84 -7.92 -15.32
C VAL A 226 19.41 -7.48 -16.71
N GLY A 227 20.33 -7.54 -17.69
CA GLY A 227 20.11 -7.14 -19.08
C GLY A 227 19.55 -5.72 -19.24
N ASP A 228 19.15 -5.38 -20.47
CA ASP A 228 18.66 -4.03 -20.77
C ASP A 228 17.26 -3.77 -20.20
N GLY A 229 17.01 -2.51 -19.80
CA GLY A 229 15.72 -2.06 -19.25
C GLY A 229 15.40 -2.54 -17.83
N ALA A 230 16.38 -3.02 -17.06
CA ALA A 230 16.15 -3.41 -15.68
C ALA A 230 15.89 -2.22 -14.76
N VAL A 231 14.97 -2.38 -13.81
CA VAL A 231 14.60 -1.39 -12.80
C VAL A 231 14.80 -1.99 -11.40
N LEU A 232 15.51 -1.26 -10.54
CA LEU A 232 15.68 -1.63 -9.14
C LEU A 232 14.74 -0.82 -8.25
N TYR A 233 13.85 -1.50 -7.54
CA TYR A 233 12.99 -0.91 -6.52
C TYR A 233 13.60 -1.15 -5.15
N CYS A 234 13.87 -0.09 -4.37
CA CYS A 234 14.42 -0.20 -3.02
C CYS A 234 13.63 0.66 -2.02
N ASN A 235 13.33 0.14 -0.83
CA ASN A 235 12.59 0.95 0.15
C ASN A 235 13.38 2.16 0.68
N THR A 236 14.70 2.18 0.48
CA THR A 236 15.63 3.24 0.91
C THR A 236 16.50 3.66 -0.28
N CYS A 237 16.87 4.94 -0.36
CA CYS A 237 17.84 5.41 -1.35
C CYS A 237 19.17 4.63 -1.23
N PRO A 238 19.75 4.13 -2.34
CA PRO A 238 21.01 3.40 -2.29
C PRO A 238 22.17 4.24 -1.80
N CYS A 239 23.11 3.61 -1.10
CA CYS A 239 24.38 4.25 -0.73
C CYS A 239 25.35 4.29 -1.92
N LEU A 240 26.41 5.10 -1.83
CA LEU A 240 27.42 5.23 -2.89
C LEU A 240 28.02 3.88 -3.35
N LYS A 241 28.32 2.97 -2.41
CA LYS A 241 28.84 1.63 -2.76
C LYS A 241 27.83 0.80 -3.57
N CYS A 242 26.53 0.90 -3.26
CA CYS A 242 25.48 0.23 -4.02
C CYS A 242 25.26 0.92 -5.37
N THR A 243 25.26 2.25 -5.42
CA THR A 243 25.17 3.05 -6.66
C THR A 243 26.17 2.59 -7.71
N ILE A 244 27.45 2.47 -7.34
CA ILE A 244 28.51 1.99 -8.24
C ILE A 244 28.17 0.60 -8.81
N LYS A 245 27.70 -0.33 -7.96
CA LYS A 245 27.35 -1.70 -8.36
C LYS A 245 26.10 -1.76 -9.24
N ILE A 246 25.10 -0.93 -8.96
CA ILE A 246 23.88 -0.79 -9.75
C ILE A 246 24.21 -0.31 -11.17
N ILE A 247 25.05 0.73 -11.28
CA ILE A 247 25.52 1.24 -12.57
C ILE A 247 26.27 0.13 -13.33
N GLN A 248 27.23 -0.53 -12.67
CA GLN A 248 28.08 -1.53 -13.32
C GLN A 248 27.33 -2.78 -13.80
N THR A 249 26.18 -3.08 -13.18
CA THR A 249 25.32 -4.21 -13.54
C THR A 249 24.35 -3.89 -14.69
N GLY A 250 24.25 -2.63 -15.12
CA GLY A 250 23.42 -2.21 -16.25
C GLY A 250 21.97 -1.90 -15.90
N VAL A 251 21.67 -1.61 -14.64
CA VAL A 251 20.33 -1.16 -14.22
C VAL A 251 20.03 0.21 -14.84
N ARG A 252 18.85 0.35 -15.45
CA ARG A 252 18.42 1.57 -16.17
C ARG A 252 17.76 2.60 -15.25
N GLU A 253 17.02 2.14 -14.26
CA GLU A 253 16.27 3.00 -13.34
C GLU A 253 16.30 2.45 -11.90
N VAL A 254 16.38 3.36 -10.94
CA VAL A 254 16.25 3.08 -9.52
C VAL A 254 15.07 3.86 -8.96
N VAL A 255 14.11 3.14 -8.37
CA VAL A 255 12.92 3.70 -7.74
C VAL A 255 12.99 3.48 -6.22
N TYR A 256 12.87 4.55 -5.44
CA TYR A 256 13.01 4.47 -3.98
C TYR A 256 11.93 5.24 -3.20
N ASN A 257 11.64 4.85 -1.95
CA ASN A 257 10.64 5.53 -1.11
C ASN A 257 11.26 6.48 -0.07
N LEU A 258 12.11 5.95 0.81
CA LEU A 258 12.69 6.70 1.93
C LEU A 258 13.97 7.41 1.51
N SER A 259 13.97 8.74 1.66
CA SER A 259 15.15 9.58 1.47
C SER A 259 15.98 9.60 2.76
N TYR A 260 16.60 8.47 3.12
CA TYR A 260 17.58 8.49 4.19
C TYR A 260 18.92 8.93 3.60
N LYS A 261 19.41 10.12 3.99
CA LYS A 261 20.68 10.70 3.55
C LYS A 261 20.93 10.42 2.06
N MET A 262 20.15 11.05 1.18
CA MET A 262 20.56 11.10 -0.22
C MET A 262 21.93 11.76 -0.21
N ASP A 263 22.96 10.98 -0.51
CA ASP A 263 24.28 11.50 -0.72
C ASP A 263 24.22 12.17 -2.09
N ASP A 264 24.37 13.50 -2.15
CA ASP A 264 24.36 14.25 -3.43
C ASP A 264 25.33 13.61 -4.43
N SER A 265 26.39 12.96 -3.94
CA SER A 265 27.32 12.18 -4.76
C SER A 265 26.68 10.96 -5.44
N SER A 266 25.76 10.25 -4.78
CA SER A 266 25.06 9.09 -5.37
C SER A 266 24.11 9.52 -6.47
N ALA A 267 23.39 10.62 -6.27
CA ALA A 267 22.51 11.18 -7.30
C ALA A 267 23.31 11.71 -8.50
N ALA A 268 24.41 12.43 -8.25
CA ALA A 268 25.31 12.90 -9.30
C ALA A 268 25.90 11.74 -10.12
N LEU A 269 26.32 10.65 -9.46
CA LEU A 269 26.89 9.50 -10.14
C LEU A 269 25.86 8.73 -11.00
N PHE A 270 24.63 8.57 -10.51
CA PHE A 270 23.55 8.02 -11.34
C PHE A 270 23.27 8.88 -12.57
N HIS A 271 23.24 10.21 -12.39
CA HIS A 271 23.04 11.16 -13.49
C HIS A 271 24.15 11.07 -14.54
N GLU A 272 25.41 11.07 -14.12
CA GLU A 272 26.58 10.92 -15.01
C GLU A 272 26.53 9.61 -15.81
N ALA A 273 26.12 8.51 -15.17
CA ALA A 273 25.98 7.20 -15.79
C ALA A 273 24.71 7.03 -16.64
N GLY A 274 23.82 8.03 -16.70
CA GLY A 274 22.55 7.94 -17.44
C GLY A 274 21.52 6.99 -16.84
N VAL A 275 21.61 6.72 -15.52
CA VAL A 275 20.65 5.89 -14.77
C VAL A 275 19.62 6.80 -14.12
N ILE A 276 18.33 6.52 -14.33
CA ILE A 276 17.24 7.34 -13.79
C ILE A 276 17.08 7.05 -12.30
N LEU A 277 17.16 8.09 -11.46
CA LEU A 277 16.86 7.98 -10.03
C LEU A 277 15.52 8.67 -9.74
N ARG A 278 14.54 7.93 -9.22
CA ARG A 278 13.19 8.44 -8.98
C ARG A 278 12.66 8.09 -7.60
N ARG A 279 12.11 9.07 -6.90
CA ARG A 279 11.41 8.85 -5.64
C ARG A 279 9.95 8.48 -5.90
N HIS A 280 9.49 7.37 -5.33
CA HIS A 280 8.10 6.96 -5.29
C HIS A 280 7.47 7.35 -3.94
N ALA A 281 6.44 8.17 -3.98
CA ALA A 281 5.62 8.50 -2.81
C ALA A 281 4.38 7.57 -2.80
N PRO A 282 4.20 6.72 -1.76
CA PRO A 282 3.02 5.88 -1.67
C PRO A 282 1.76 6.73 -1.41
N LEU A 283 0.61 6.18 -1.79
CA LEU A 283 -0.68 6.79 -1.43
C LEU A 283 -0.88 6.78 0.09
N ALA A 284 -1.44 7.89 0.59
CA ALA A 284 -1.86 8.04 1.98
C ALA A 284 -3.11 7.21 2.30
#